data_AF-A0A7S2T970-F1
#
_entry.id   AF-A0A7S2T970-F1
#
_cell.length_a   1.000
_cell.length_b   1.000
_cell.length_c   1.000
_cell.angle_alpha   90.00
_cell.angle_beta   90.00
_cell.angle_gamma   90.00
#
_symmetry.space_group_name_H-M   'P 1'
#
loop_
_entity.id
_entity.type
_entity.pdbx_description
1 polymer ?
#
loop_
_entity_poly.entity_id
_entity_poly.type
_entity_poly.pdbx_seq_one_letter_code
_entity_poly.pdbx_strand_id
1 'polypeptide(L)'
;MIASLRATGRRYLGTRAGAASAWATPSGGNASLLSTDTDGGIRVEERRKGNAREVVLVTKCGVRVLDSGGLGACPAGEGGGGGISEKLDRAGWRARTRDALAETFLPASYPASVREGYFSYVKWQATAVTASSAATVLSSSFLLYAVGLGAGSVPVAGALNWVMKDGLGSLGTLVFTKAVAHGFDRHSKAWHILSSGLLDLALAMEVATFSSPAHFLALGAAANAVKGVSFVAGSATRAAFHATFARSDNMADVTAKAASQGVLFHLAGSTLGMGACAAIGQSTPLALAALLGLSSVHLLATWRATLCVPATLSRARVDLLLSSHPGEVPTPLQVARREIIPELPPLKRRGGAGASLVEG
;
A
#
# COMPACT_ATOMS: atom_id res chain seq x y z
N MET A 1 32.16 -10.23 -18.10
CA MET A 1 31.98 -10.75 -16.72
C MET A 1 30.75 -11.65 -16.70
N ILE A 2 30.86 -12.77 -17.42
CA ILE A 2 29.88 -13.84 -17.56
C ILE A 2 30.53 -15.03 -16.86
N ALA A 3 30.06 -15.38 -15.66
CA ALA A 3 30.22 -16.66 -14.96
C ALA A 3 30.03 -16.44 -13.44
N SER A 4 28.81 -16.63 -12.92
CA SER A 4 28.56 -17.14 -11.56
C SER A 4 27.06 -17.25 -11.24
N LEU A 5 26.28 -17.97 -12.06
CA LEU A 5 24.89 -18.36 -11.73
C LEU A 5 24.57 -19.76 -12.30
N ARG A 6 25.32 -20.77 -11.84
CA ARG A 6 24.99 -22.19 -12.05
C ARG A 6 25.33 -23.00 -10.80
N ALA A 7 24.54 -22.89 -9.73
CA ALA A 7 24.56 -23.90 -8.66
C ALA A 7 23.42 -23.71 -7.62
N THR A 8 22.15 -23.65 -8.00
CA THR A 8 21.05 -24.01 -7.06
C THR A 8 19.73 -24.15 -7.81
N GLY A 9 19.40 -25.36 -8.25
CA GLY A 9 18.18 -25.60 -9.01
C GLY A 9 18.09 -27.03 -9.52
N ARG A 10 18.22 -28.01 -8.61
CA ARG A 10 17.89 -29.41 -8.88
C ARG A 10 17.88 -30.19 -7.57
N ARG A 11 16.70 -30.31 -6.96
CA ARG A 11 16.27 -31.44 -6.11
C ARG A 11 14.78 -31.26 -5.86
N TYR A 12 14.07 -32.38 -5.80
CA TYR A 12 12.62 -32.56 -5.65
C TYR A 12 11.80 -32.69 -6.95
N LEU A 13 12.14 -33.70 -7.74
CA LEU A 13 11.14 -34.55 -8.41
C LEU A 13 11.58 -36.00 -8.21
N GLY A 14 10.75 -36.78 -7.53
CA GLY A 14 11.03 -38.16 -7.16
C GLY A 14 9.77 -38.86 -6.66
N THR A 15 8.97 -39.29 -7.62
CA THR A 15 7.88 -40.27 -7.51
C THR A 15 8.30 -41.55 -6.78
N ARG A 16 7.42 -42.11 -5.94
CA ARG A 16 7.31 -43.56 -5.78
C ARG A 16 5.92 -44.00 -5.35
N ALA A 17 5.34 -44.86 -6.18
CA ALA A 17 4.15 -45.65 -5.94
C ALA A 17 4.45 -46.86 -5.06
N GLY A 18 3.40 -47.40 -4.44
CA GLY A 18 3.27 -48.83 -4.12
C GLY A 18 3.64 -49.24 -2.70
N ALA A 19 2.61 -49.51 -1.89
CA ALA A 19 2.64 -50.61 -0.92
C ALA A 19 1.19 -51.06 -0.66
N ALA A 20 0.79 -52.13 -1.35
CA ALA A 20 -0.34 -52.94 -0.96
C ALA A 20 0.14 -53.91 0.13
N SER A 21 -0.63 -54.06 1.22
CA SER A 21 -0.49 -55.17 2.15
C SER A 21 -1.85 -55.67 2.65
N ALA A 22 -2.20 -56.85 2.16
CA ALA A 22 -2.82 -57.98 2.85
C ALA A 22 -4.06 -57.76 3.75
N TRP A 23 -5.22 -58.15 3.19
CA TRP A 23 -6.20 -59.12 3.72
C TRP A 23 -6.26 -59.37 5.23
N ALA A 24 -7.38 -58.97 5.84
CA ALA A 24 -8.10 -59.78 6.83
C ALA A 24 -9.54 -59.26 6.97
N THR A 25 -10.52 -60.06 6.53
CA THR A 25 -11.91 -59.93 6.95
C THR A 25 -12.08 -60.57 8.33
N PRO A 26 -12.78 -59.91 9.27
CA PRO A 26 -13.67 -60.62 10.16
C PRO A 26 -15.12 -60.14 9.98
N SER A 27 -15.98 -61.15 9.96
CA SER A 27 -17.43 -61.13 10.05
C SER A 27 -17.99 -60.25 11.17
N GLY A 28 -19.14 -59.62 10.88
CA GLY A 28 -20.21 -59.37 11.84
C GLY A 28 -19.92 -58.35 12.96
N GLY A 29 -20.52 -57.17 12.87
CA GLY A 29 -20.63 -56.27 14.02
C GLY A 29 -20.95 -54.83 13.64
N ASN A 30 -22.06 -54.30 14.14
CA ASN A 30 -22.37 -52.88 14.16
C ASN A 30 -21.29 -52.10 14.92
N ALA A 31 -20.69 -51.05 14.32
CA ALA A 31 -20.05 -49.88 14.97
C ALA A 31 -19.32 -49.06 13.89
N SER A 32 -19.70 -47.80 13.61
CA SER A 32 -19.25 -46.55 14.25
C SER A 32 -18.14 -45.83 13.46
N LEU A 33 -18.40 -44.54 13.15
CA LEU A 33 -17.47 -43.41 13.04
C LEU A 33 -16.04 -43.67 12.52
N LEU A 34 -15.76 -43.18 11.32
CA LEU A 34 -14.40 -42.85 10.86
C LEU A 34 -14.38 -41.37 10.42
N SER A 35 -14.27 -40.46 11.39
CA SER A 35 -13.82 -39.09 11.13
C SER A 35 -12.30 -39.10 11.02
N THR A 36 -11.77 -38.91 9.82
CA THR A 36 -10.36 -38.55 9.64
C THR A 36 -10.27 -37.03 9.66
N ASP A 37 -9.91 -36.48 10.82
CA ASP A 37 -9.64 -35.06 10.98
C ASP A 37 -8.22 -34.81 10.42
N THR A 38 -8.15 -34.36 9.17
CA THR A 38 -6.93 -33.76 8.64
C THR A 38 -7.06 -32.25 8.78
N ASP A 39 -6.05 -31.59 9.35
CA ASP A 39 -5.91 -30.17 9.75
C ASP A 39 -6.25 -29.07 8.71
N GLY A 40 -6.93 -29.43 7.62
CA GLY A 40 -7.52 -28.56 6.61
C GLY A 40 -9.05 -28.44 6.68
N GLY A 41 -9.74 -28.70 7.80
CA GLY A 41 -11.16 -28.36 7.97
C GLY A 41 -12.12 -28.92 6.90
N ILE A 42 -11.81 -30.11 6.38
CA ILE A 42 -12.65 -30.87 5.44
C ILE A 42 -13.26 -32.03 6.22
N ARG A 43 -14.58 -32.00 6.43
CA ARG A 43 -15.35 -33.11 6.99
C ARG A 43 -15.99 -33.88 5.84
N VAL A 44 -15.73 -35.19 5.77
CA VAL A 44 -16.41 -36.08 4.83
C VAL A 44 -17.55 -36.76 5.58
N GLU A 45 -18.79 -36.50 5.17
CA GLU A 45 -19.98 -37.19 5.68
C GLU A 45 -20.57 -38.07 4.58
N GLU A 46 -20.67 -39.37 4.84
CA GLU A 46 -21.40 -40.30 3.96
C GLU A 46 -22.86 -40.32 4.39
N ARG A 47 -23.75 -39.87 3.51
CA ARG A 47 -25.19 -39.83 3.77
C ARG A 47 -25.89 -40.91 2.95
N ARG A 48 -26.70 -41.72 3.62
CA ARG A 48 -27.49 -42.76 2.97
C ARG A 48 -28.90 -42.22 2.70
N LYS A 49 -29.27 -42.09 1.42
CA LYS A 49 -30.61 -41.66 1.01
C LYS A 49 -31.23 -42.78 0.17
N GLY A 50 -31.99 -43.66 0.83
CA GLY A 50 -32.49 -44.89 0.21
C GLY A 50 -31.35 -45.86 -0.12
N ASN A 51 -31.34 -46.39 -1.35
CA ASN A 51 -30.34 -47.38 -1.80
C ASN A 51 -29.05 -46.75 -2.37
N ALA A 52 -28.97 -45.42 -2.46
CA ALA A 52 -27.80 -44.69 -2.95
C ALA A 52 -26.92 -44.17 -1.80
N ARG A 53 -25.61 -44.17 -2.03
CA ARG A 53 -24.59 -43.61 -1.13
C ARG A 53 -24.13 -42.27 -1.69
N GLU A 54 -24.32 -41.21 -0.92
CA GLU A 54 -23.90 -39.86 -1.28
C GLU A 54 -22.71 -39.47 -0.40
N VAL A 55 -21.58 -39.10 -1.02
CA VAL A 55 -20.39 -38.64 -0.29
C VAL A 55 -20.39 -37.12 -0.32
N VAL A 56 -20.54 -36.51 0.85
CA VAL A 56 -20.64 -35.06 1.01
C VAL A 56 -19.35 -34.53 1.62
N LEU A 57 -18.67 -33.66 0.89
CA LEU A 57 -17.51 -32.90 1.36
C LEU A 57 -17.99 -31.58 1.99
N VAL A 58 -17.93 -31.49 3.30
CA VAL A 58 -18.20 -30.27 4.06
C VAL A 58 -16.88 -29.58 4.33
N THR A 59 -16.65 -28.44 3.67
CA THR A 59 -15.49 -27.59 3.92
C THR A 59 -15.92 -26.34 4.70
N LYS A 60 -14.97 -25.65 5.36
CA LYS A 60 -15.24 -24.33 5.96
C LYS A 60 -15.85 -23.30 4.98
N CYS A 61 -15.66 -23.48 3.68
CA CYS A 61 -16.14 -22.57 2.64
C CYS A 61 -17.41 -23.06 1.92
N GLY A 62 -17.99 -24.20 2.30
CA GLY A 62 -19.23 -24.72 1.71
C GLY A 62 -19.26 -26.25 1.58
N VAL A 63 -20.44 -26.76 1.21
CA VAL A 63 -20.74 -28.19 1.02
C VAL A 63 -20.69 -28.55 -0.46
N ARG A 64 -19.91 -29.56 -0.85
CA ARG A 64 -19.92 -30.14 -2.20
C ARG A 64 -20.32 -31.62 -2.14
N VAL A 65 -21.33 -31.97 -2.93
CA VAL A 65 -21.76 -33.36 -3.12
C VAL A 65 -20.93 -33.97 -4.24
N LEU A 66 -20.27 -35.11 -3.99
CA LEU A 66 -19.65 -35.91 -5.03
C LEU A 66 -20.55 -37.12 -5.28
N ASP A 67 -21.18 -37.14 -6.45
CA ASP A 67 -21.99 -38.28 -6.85
C ASP A 67 -21.07 -39.44 -7.26
N SER A 68 -21.31 -40.63 -6.70
CA SER A 68 -20.54 -41.83 -7.02
C SER A 68 -21.09 -42.38 -8.33
N GLY A 69 -20.49 -41.96 -9.45
CA GLY A 69 -21.03 -42.16 -10.79
C GLY A 69 -21.56 -43.57 -11.08
N GLY A 70 -22.82 -43.61 -11.48
CA GLY A 70 -23.41 -44.65 -12.32
C GLY A 70 -24.13 -43.97 -13.48
N LEU A 71 -23.73 -44.30 -14.71
CA LEU A 71 -24.44 -43.95 -15.94
C LEU A 71 -25.91 -44.39 -15.81
N GLY A 72 -26.84 -43.45 -15.66
CA GLY A 72 -28.26 -43.75 -15.52
C GLY A 72 -29.11 -42.50 -15.64
N ALA A 73 -29.96 -42.49 -16.66
CA ALA A 73 -30.93 -41.47 -17.08
C ALA A 73 -31.48 -40.55 -15.97
N CYS A 74 -31.55 -39.25 -16.27
CA CYS A 74 -32.41 -38.30 -15.57
C CYS A 74 -33.90 -38.64 -15.81
N PRO A 75 -34.75 -38.66 -14.78
CA PRO A 75 -36.10 -38.19 -14.89
C PRO A 75 -36.16 -36.73 -14.42
N ALA A 76 -36.78 -35.89 -15.24
CA ALA A 76 -37.21 -34.56 -14.86
C ALA A 76 -38.15 -34.66 -13.64
N GLY A 77 -37.87 -33.83 -12.63
CA GLY A 77 -38.72 -33.66 -11.46
C GLY A 77 -38.57 -32.23 -10.94
N GLU A 78 -39.54 -31.39 -11.27
CA GLU A 78 -39.74 -30.05 -10.71
C GLU A 78 -39.88 -30.11 -9.19
N GLY A 79 -39.27 -29.14 -8.48
CA GLY A 79 -39.58 -28.91 -7.06
C GLY A 79 -38.51 -28.20 -6.25
N GLY A 80 -38.59 -26.86 -6.18
CA GLY A 80 -38.40 -26.14 -4.90
C GLY A 80 -37.01 -26.04 -4.25
N GLY A 81 -35.90 -26.08 -5.00
CA GLY A 81 -34.53 -25.98 -4.43
C GLY A 81 -33.79 -24.65 -4.60
N GLY A 82 -34.33 -23.68 -5.36
CA GLY A 82 -33.58 -22.51 -5.82
C GLY A 82 -33.08 -21.57 -4.73
N GLY A 83 -33.87 -21.36 -3.67
CA GLY A 83 -33.56 -20.33 -2.66
C GLY A 83 -32.42 -20.68 -1.68
N ILE A 84 -32.11 -21.96 -1.48
CA ILE A 84 -31.10 -22.40 -0.50
C ILE A 84 -29.73 -22.51 -1.19
N SER A 85 -29.70 -23.09 -2.40
CA SER A 85 -28.48 -23.19 -3.23
C SER A 85 -27.94 -21.80 -3.60
N GLU A 86 -28.82 -20.87 -3.98
CA GLU A 86 -28.44 -19.50 -4.33
C GLU A 86 -27.97 -18.67 -3.13
N LYS A 87 -28.55 -18.87 -1.94
CA LYS A 87 -28.11 -18.21 -0.70
C LYS A 87 -26.78 -18.76 -0.20
N LEU A 88 -26.54 -20.07 -0.32
CA LEU A 88 -25.25 -20.70 0.00
C LEU A 88 -24.15 -20.25 -0.95
N ASP A 89 -24.44 -20.11 -2.25
CA ASP A 89 -23.46 -19.61 -3.22
C ASP A 89 -23.16 -18.11 -3.03
N ARG A 90 -24.16 -17.28 -2.68
CA ARG A 90 -23.93 -15.88 -2.29
C ARG A 90 -23.12 -15.75 -1.01
N ALA A 91 -23.37 -16.59 0.01
CA ALA A 91 -22.59 -16.60 1.24
C ALA A 91 -21.14 -17.04 0.98
N GLY A 92 -20.95 -18.08 0.16
CA GLY A 92 -19.64 -18.54 -0.27
C GLY A 92 -18.90 -17.53 -1.16
N TRP A 93 -19.60 -16.78 -2.01
CA TRP A 93 -19.02 -15.68 -2.79
C TRP A 93 -18.59 -14.52 -1.90
N ARG A 94 -19.40 -14.13 -0.90
CA ARG A 94 -19.04 -13.10 0.09
C ARG A 94 -17.82 -13.48 0.92
N ALA A 95 -17.74 -14.75 1.35
CA ALA A 95 -16.57 -15.25 2.08
C ALA A 95 -15.31 -15.22 1.20
N ARG A 96 -15.38 -15.77 -0.02
CA ARG A 96 -14.26 -15.78 -0.99
C ARG A 96 -13.78 -14.38 -1.35
N THR A 97 -14.70 -13.45 -1.58
CA THR A 97 -14.35 -12.05 -1.89
C THR A 97 -13.73 -11.35 -0.69
N ARG A 98 -14.27 -11.54 0.51
CA ARG A 98 -13.66 -11.00 1.74
C ARG A 98 -12.24 -11.52 1.94
N ASP A 99 -12.04 -12.82 1.76
CA ASP A 99 -10.74 -13.45 1.99
C ASP A 99 -9.73 -12.99 0.92
N ALA A 100 -10.14 -12.91 -0.35
CA ALA A 100 -9.29 -12.34 -1.42
C ALA A 100 -8.96 -10.86 -1.19
N LEU A 101 -9.90 -10.05 -0.68
CA LEU A 101 -9.65 -8.65 -0.33
C LEU A 101 -8.69 -8.53 0.86
N ALA A 102 -8.87 -9.36 1.89
CA ALA A 102 -7.97 -9.41 3.03
C ALA A 102 -6.55 -9.81 2.56
N GLU A 103 -6.43 -10.84 1.73
CA GLU A 103 -5.15 -11.25 1.15
C GLU A 103 -4.53 -10.17 0.26
N THR A 104 -5.33 -9.38 -0.46
CA THR A 104 -4.79 -8.33 -1.35
C THR A 104 -4.27 -7.13 -0.57
N PHE A 105 -4.96 -6.72 0.49
CA PHE A 105 -4.74 -5.44 1.17
C PHE A 105 -4.16 -5.54 2.58
N LEU A 106 -4.21 -6.71 3.23
CA LEU A 106 -3.72 -6.90 4.60
C LEU A 106 -2.49 -7.81 4.61
N PRO A 107 -1.53 -7.55 5.53
CA PRO A 107 -0.40 -8.46 5.73
C PRO A 107 -0.86 -9.85 6.15
N ALA A 108 -0.05 -10.87 5.83
CA ALA A 108 -0.27 -12.23 6.29
C ALA A 108 -0.39 -12.26 7.82
N SER A 109 -1.34 -13.03 8.36
CA SER A 109 -1.61 -13.13 9.81
C SER A 109 -1.96 -11.80 10.49
N TYR A 110 -2.49 -10.83 9.74
CA TYR A 110 -3.07 -9.62 10.33
C TYR A 110 -4.22 -9.99 11.29
N PRO A 111 -4.34 -9.35 12.48
CA PRO A 111 -3.57 -8.20 12.96
C PRO A 111 -2.29 -8.53 13.74
N ALA A 112 -2.03 -9.82 14.03
CA ALA A 112 -0.90 -10.21 14.88
C ALA A 112 0.47 -9.87 14.27
N SER A 113 0.56 -9.85 12.93
CA SER A 113 1.79 -9.59 12.19
C SER A 113 2.25 -8.14 12.13
N VAL A 114 1.44 -7.18 12.61
CA VAL A 114 1.80 -5.75 12.61
C VAL A 114 1.72 -5.14 14.00
N ARG A 115 2.46 -4.06 14.20
CA ARG A 115 2.40 -3.26 15.44
C ARG A 115 1.08 -2.48 15.53
N GLU A 116 0.69 -2.16 16.77
CA GLU A 116 -0.47 -1.31 17.05
C GLU A 116 -0.38 0.03 16.31
N GLY A 117 -1.53 0.54 15.87
CA GLY A 117 -1.62 1.79 15.10
C GLY A 117 -1.60 1.62 13.59
N TYR A 118 -1.25 0.44 13.04
CA TYR A 118 -1.19 0.20 11.59
C TYR A 118 -2.50 0.54 10.87
N PHE A 119 -3.65 0.04 11.34
CA PHE A 119 -4.93 0.33 10.69
C PHE A 119 -5.28 1.83 10.70
N SER A 120 -5.03 2.50 11.82
CA SER A 120 -5.23 3.95 11.92
C SER A 120 -4.30 4.71 10.98
N TYR A 121 -3.04 4.28 10.86
CA TYR A 121 -2.10 4.80 9.87
C TYR A 121 -2.62 4.62 8.45
N VAL A 122 -3.06 3.42 8.07
CA VAL A 122 -3.60 3.13 6.73
C VAL A 122 -4.83 4.00 6.42
N LYS A 123 -5.73 4.23 7.38
CA LYS A 123 -6.87 5.14 7.19
C LYS A 123 -6.44 6.58 6.86
N TRP A 124 -5.49 7.12 7.61
CA TRP A 124 -4.99 8.47 7.34
C TRP A 124 -4.17 8.52 6.04
N GLN A 125 -3.43 7.45 5.73
CA GLN A 125 -2.73 7.30 4.45
C GLN A 125 -3.71 7.26 3.28
N ALA A 126 -4.86 6.60 3.42
CA ALA A 126 -5.91 6.58 2.41
C ALA A 126 -6.38 8.01 2.09
N THR A 127 -6.70 8.78 3.12
CA THR A 127 -7.10 10.20 2.96
C THR A 127 -5.99 11.03 2.33
N ALA A 128 -4.74 10.90 2.81
CA ALA A 128 -3.60 11.66 2.31
C ALA A 128 -3.30 11.37 0.83
N VAL A 129 -3.24 10.09 0.43
CA VAL A 129 -2.95 9.68 -0.96
C VAL A 129 -4.11 10.06 -1.88
N THR A 130 -5.34 9.89 -1.43
CA THR A 130 -6.53 10.28 -2.21
C THR A 130 -6.53 11.78 -2.49
N ALA A 131 -6.32 12.61 -1.46
CA ALA A 131 -6.30 14.08 -1.59
C ALA A 131 -5.14 14.57 -2.46
N SER A 132 -3.92 14.08 -2.24
CA SER A 132 -2.75 14.45 -3.04
C SER A 132 -2.84 13.98 -4.50
N SER A 133 -3.44 12.81 -4.76
CA SER A 133 -3.66 12.33 -6.13
C SER A 133 -4.70 13.19 -6.85
N ALA A 134 -5.79 13.57 -6.18
CA ALA A 134 -6.77 14.50 -6.74
C ALA A 134 -6.14 15.86 -7.06
N ALA A 135 -5.32 16.40 -6.14
CA ALA A 135 -4.58 17.64 -6.33
C ALA A 135 -3.58 17.54 -7.51
N THR A 136 -2.92 16.39 -7.66
CA THR A 136 -1.98 16.14 -8.75
C THR A 136 -2.68 16.14 -10.12
N VAL A 137 -3.85 15.52 -10.22
CA VAL A 137 -4.65 15.54 -11.46
C VAL A 137 -5.10 16.98 -11.78
N LEU A 138 -5.62 17.71 -10.80
CA LEU A 138 -6.03 19.10 -10.97
C LEU A 138 -4.86 19.96 -11.46
N SER A 139 -3.73 19.91 -10.75
CA SER A 139 -2.50 20.62 -11.11
C SER A 139 -2.02 20.31 -12.53
N SER A 140 -1.99 19.02 -12.89
CA SER A 140 -1.54 18.57 -14.21
C SER A 140 -2.44 19.07 -15.34
N SER A 141 -3.74 19.21 -15.09
CA SER A 141 -4.66 19.78 -16.09
C SER A 141 -4.29 21.23 -16.46
N PHE A 142 -3.96 22.07 -15.47
CA PHE A 142 -3.54 23.46 -15.70
C PHE A 142 -2.19 23.54 -16.39
N LEU A 143 -1.26 22.65 -16.04
CA LEU A 143 0.03 22.52 -16.69
C LEU A 143 -0.09 22.15 -18.18
N LEU A 144 -1.02 21.24 -18.53
CA LEU A 144 -1.32 20.87 -19.93
C LEU A 144 -1.93 22.03 -20.72
N TYR A 145 -2.76 22.86 -20.07
CA TYR A 145 -3.23 24.08 -20.71
C TYR A 145 -2.10 25.10 -20.93
N ALA A 146 -1.21 25.26 -19.94
CA ALA A 146 -0.09 26.21 -19.99
C ALA A 146 0.93 25.89 -21.07
N VAL A 147 1.21 24.60 -21.33
CA VAL A 147 2.15 24.17 -22.38
C VAL A 147 1.59 24.35 -23.80
N GLY A 148 0.30 24.71 -23.91
CA GLY A 148 -0.38 24.82 -25.18
C GLY A 148 -0.70 23.44 -25.75
N LEU A 149 -1.48 22.63 -25.03
CA LEU A 149 -2.19 21.48 -25.61
C LEU A 149 -3.70 21.78 -25.80
N GLY A 150 -4.07 23.06 -25.76
CA GLY A 150 -5.43 23.55 -26.01
C GLY A 150 -5.73 23.79 -27.49
N ALA A 151 -6.99 24.14 -27.81
CA ALA A 151 -7.44 24.42 -29.17
C ALA A 151 -6.62 25.56 -29.81
N GLY A 152 -5.93 25.28 -30.92
CA GLY A 152 -5.12 26.25 -31.68
C GLY A 152 -3.62 26.27 -31.36
N SER A 153 -3.12 25.32 -30.58
CA SER A 153 -1.70 25.21 -30.23
C SER A 153 -0.87 24.42 -31.27
N VAL A 154 0.45 24.63 -31.29
CA VAL A 154 1.40 23.83 -32.08
C VAL A 154 1.79 22.58 -31.27
N PRO A 155 1.26 21.38 -31.58
CA PRO A 155 1.39 20.22 -30.69
C PRO A 155 2.84 19.78 -30.47
N VAL A 156 3.68 19.92 -31.49
CA VAL A 156 5.11 19.55 -31.44
C VAL A 156 5.88 20.44 -30.47
N ALA A 157 5.62 21.76 -30.46
CA ALA A 157 6.27 22.69 -29.53
C ALA A 157 5.83 22.42 -28.09
N GLY A 158 4.54 22.13 -27.89
CA GLY A 158 4.01 21.72 -26.58
C GLY A 158 4.67 20.44 -26.06
N ALA A 159 4.79 19.42 -26.92
CA ALA A 159 5.46 18.17 -26.58
C ALA A 159 6.95 18.38 -26.24
N LEU A 160 7.67 19.21 -26.98
CA LEU A 160 9.06 19.52 -26.69
C LEU A 160 9.22 20.22 -25.34
N ASN A 161 8.38 21.23 -25.06
CA ASN A 161 8.37 21.91 -23.77
C ASN A 161 8.06 20.95 -22.62
N TRP A 162 7.16 20.00 -22.81
CA TRP A 162 6.84 18.98 -21.82
C TRP A 162 8.05 18.10 -21.50
N VAL A 163 8.71 17.55 -22.52
CA VAL A 163 9.90 16.70 -22.36
C VAL A 163 11.05 17.48 -21.72
N MET A 164 11.28 18.72 -22.15
CA MET A 164 12.34 19.57 -21.59
C MET A 164 12.09 19.89 -20.11
N LYS A 165 10.84 20.20 -19.74
CA LYS A 165 10.43 20.38 -18.34
C LYS A 165 10.71 19.11 -17.51
N ASP A 166 10.34 17.94 -18.02
CA ASP A 166 10.50 16.66 -17.31
C ASP A 166 11.98 16.28 -17.17
N GLY A 167 12.78 16.49 -18.22
CA GLY A 167 14.22 16.25 -18.22
C GLY A 167 14.96 17.15 -17.23
N LEU A 168 14.74 18.48 -17.31
CA LEU A 168 15.35 19.44 -16.39
C LEU A 168 14.92 19.21 -14.94
N GLY A 169 13.65 18.91 -14.71
CA GLY A 169 13.13 18.58 -13.38
C GLY A 169 13.77 17.32 -12.79
N SER A 170 14.00 16.29 -13.61
CA SER A 170 14.65 15.04 -13.18
C SER A 170 16.14 15.27 -12.83
N LEU A 171 16.85 16.06 -13.63
CA LEU A 171 18.23 16.47 -13.31
C LEU A 171 18.30 17.28 -12.01
N GLY A 172 17.38 18.22 -11.82
CA GLY A 172 17.25 18.99 -10.59
C GLY A 172 17.05 18.07 -9.38
N THR A 173 16.10 17.14 -9.48
CA THR A 173 15.83 16.13 -8.43
C THR A 173 17.10 15.39 -8.04
N LEU A 174 17.87 14.89 -9.01
CA LEU A 174 19.10 14.14 -8.75
C LEU A 174 20.12 14.98 -7.94
N VAL A 175 20.31 16.24 -8.33
CA VAL A 175 21.25 17.16 -7.66
C VAL A 175 20.79 17.45 -6.22
N PHE A 176 19.51 17.77 -6.02
CA PHE A 176 18.95 18.06 -4.70
C PHE A 176 18.95 16.82 -3.79
N THR A 177 18.53 15.67 -4.30
CA THR A 177 18.54 14.41 -3.54
C THR A 177 19.96 14.08 -3.09
N LYS A 178 20.97 14.21 -3.95
CA LYS A 178 22.37 13.98 -3.55
C LYS A 178 22.79 14.88 -2.37
N ALA A 179 22.33 16.12 -2.32
CA ALA A 179 22.66 17.04 -1.24
C ALA A 179 21.96 16.71 0.09
N VAL A 180 20.75 16.12 0.03
CA VAL A 180 19.87 15.99 1.19
C VAL A 180 19.74 14.55 1.72
N ALA A 181 20.11 13.54 0.92
CA ALA A 181 19.85 12.12 1.20
C ALA A 181 20.38 11.61 2.55
N HIS A 182 21.50 12.15 3.04
CA HIS A 182 22.13 11.71 4.30
C HIS A 182 21.29 11.98 5.56
N GLY A 183 20.22 12.79 5.46
CA GLY A 183 19.41 13.20 6.60
C GLY A 183 18.11 12.43 6.83
N PHE A 184 17.66 11.61 5.87
CA PHE A 184 16.29 11.06 5.87
C PHE A 184 15.99 10.15 7.07
N ASP A 185 16.96 9.33 7.47
CA ASP A 185 16.76 8.35 8.54
C ASP A 185 16.69 8.96 9.94
N ARG A 186 17.27 10.16 10.14
CA ARG A 186 17.39 10.78 11.47
C ARG A 186 16.07 11.38 11.98
N HIS A 187 15.18 11.81 11.07
CA HIS A 187 13.89 12.43 11.41
C HIS A 187 12.78 12.02 10.42
N SER A 188 12.48 10.73 10.31
CA SER A 188 11.55 10.21 9.29
C SER A 188 10.16 10.87 9.32
N LYS A 189 9.59 11.15 10.50
CA LYS A 189 8.29 11.85 10.63
C LYS A 189 8.34 13.29 10.09
N ALA A 190 9.37 14.07 10.45
CA ALA A 190 9.52 15.45 10.00
C ALA A 190 9.78 15.52 8.49
N TRP A 191 10.65 14.64 7.97
CA TRP A 191 10.88 14.50 6.54
C TRP A 191 9.63 14.09 5.78
N HIS A 192 8.76 13.26 6.37
CA HIS A 192 7.52 12.86 5.73
C HIS A 192 6.57 14.05 5.57
N ILE A 193 6.37 14.84 6.62
CA ILE A 193 5.55 16.06 6.58
C ILE A 193 6.15 17.09 5.62
N LEU A 194 7.47 17.31 5.68
CA LEU A 194 8.17 18.18 4.74
C LEU A 194 7.99 17.70 3.29
N SER A 195 8.08 16.39 3.05
CA SER A 195 7.87 15.84 1.70
C SER A 195 6.46 16.14 1.18
N SER A 196 5.43 16.02 2.03
CA SER A 196 4.06 16.38 1.65
C SER A 196 3.92 17.88 1.39
N GLY A 197 4.55 18.74 2.20
CA GLY A 197 4.58 20.19 1.94
C GLY A 197 5.29 20.56 0.63
N LEU A 198 6.40 19.89 0.31
CA LEU A 198 7.09 20.05 -0.98
C LEU A 198 6.22 19.59 -2.15
N LEU A 199 5.44 18.52 -1.98
CA LEU A 199 4.49 18.08 -3.02
C LEU A 199 3.48 19.19 -3.29
N ASP A 200 2.81 19.69 -2.25
CA ASP A 200 1.78 20.73 -2.41
C ASP A 200 2.35 22.03 -2.99
N LEU A 201 3.57 22.40 -2.62
CA LEU A 201 4.31 23.51 -3.23
C LEU A 201 4.54 23.28 -4.72
N ALA A 202 4.99 22.09 -5.12
CA ALA A 202 5.21 21.75 -6.52
C ALA A 202 3.90 21.81 -7.33
N LEU A 203 2.78 21.33 -6.75
CA LEU A 203 1.47 21.41 -7.39
C LEU A 203 1.00 22.87 -7.54
N ALA A 204 1.26 23.72 -6.54
CA ALA A 204 0.96 25.15 -6.66
C ALA A 204 1.79 25.84 -7.75
N MET A 205 3.07 25.48 -7.87
CA MET A 205 3.94 25.99 -8.95
C MET A 205 3.46 25.55 -10.33
N GLU A 206 2.97 24.31 -10.47
CA GLU A 206 2.38 23.82 -11.72
C GLU A 206 1.12 24.60 -12.10
N VAL A 207 0.21 24.87 -11.18
CA VAL A 207 -0.96 25.73 -11.46
C VAL A 207 -0.53 27.15 -11.85
N ALA A 208 0.50 27.69 -11.20
CA ALA A 208 1.04 29.02 -11.50
C ALA A 208 1.65 29.13 -12.92
N THR A 209 2.02 28.01 -13.57
CA THR A 209 2.47 28.02 -14.98
C THR A 209 1.40 28.54 -15.93
N PHE A 210 0.12 28.34 -15.60
CA PHE A 210 -1.00 28.82 -16.40
C PHE A 210 -1.06 30.35 -16.45
N SER A 211 -0.73 31.03 -15.35
CA SER A 211 -0.72 32.50 -15.28
C SER A 211 0.54 33.13 -15.89
N SER A 212 1.61 32.35 -16.08
CA SER A 212 2.88 32.82 -16.65
C SER A 212 3.43 31.86 -17.72
N PRO A 213 2.77 31.74 -18.89
CA PRO A 213 3.19 30.81 -19.93
C PRO A 213 4.60 31.08 -20.46
N ALA A 214 5.05 32.34 -20.44
CA ALA A 214 6.41 32.73 -20.85
C ALA A 214 7.51 32.08 -19.98
N HIS A 215 7.19 31.73 -18.74
CA HIS A 215 8.12 31.07 -17.80
C HIS A 215 7.81 29.59 -17.62
N PHE A 216 6.97 28.99 -18.48
CA PHE A 216 6.51 27.61 -18.38
C PHE A 216 7.67 26.64 -18.13
N LEU A 217 8.75 26.74 -18.93
CA LEU A 217 9.84 25.79 -18.86
C LEU A 217 10.59 25.88 -17.51
N ALA A 218 10.91 27.09 -17.06
CA ALA A 218 11.61 27.30 -15.80
C ALA A 218 10.74 26.89 -14.59
N LEU A 219 9.50 27.36 -14.54
CA LEU A 219 8.59 27.09 -13.44
C LEU A 219 8.15 25.61 -13.41
N GLY A 220 7.85 25.05 -14.58
CA GLY A 220 7.47 23.65 -14.74
C GLY A 220 8.60 22.68 -14.41
N ALA A 221 9.84 22.99 -14.82
CA ALA A 221 11.01 22.19 -14.46
C ALA A 221 11.32 22.28 -12.96
N ALA A 222 11.25 23.48 -12.37
CA ALA A 222 11.44 23.68 -10.95
C ALA A 222 10.37 22.92 -10.14
N ALA A 223 9.10 22.98 -10.55
CA ALA A 223 8.02 22.23 -9.93
C ALA A 223 8.28 20.71 -9.97
N ASN A 224 8.72 20.18 -11.11
CA ASN A 224 9.08 18.77 -11.23
C ASN A 224 10.28 18.39 -10.37
N ALA A 225 11.28 19.25 -10.24
CA ALA A 225 12.42 19.02 -9.35
C ALA A 225 11.96 18.92 -7.88
N VAL A 226 11.13 19.87 -7.43
CA VAL A 226 10.56 19.87 -6.07
C VAL A 226 9.69 18.62 -5.84
N LYS A 227 8.84 18.26 -6.82
CA LYS A 227 8.00 17.06 -6.78
C LYS A 227 8.86 15.78 -6.69
N GLY A 228 9.94 15.69 -7.45
CA GLY A 228 10.87 14.57 -7.39
C GLY A 228 11.55 14.44 -6.02
N VAL A 229 11.99 15.55 -5.43
CA VAL A 229 12.56 15.56 -4.06
C VAL A 229 11.52 15.10 -3.04
N SER A 230 10.28 15.56 -3.16
CA SER A 230 9.16 15.10 -2.34
C SER A 230 8.98 13.58 -2.45
N PHE A 231 8.95 13.02 -3.66
CA PHE A 231 8.78 11.58 -3.85
C PHE A 231 9.93 10.75 -3.28
N VAL A 232 11.17 11.21 -3.43
CA VAL A 232 12.32 10.54 -2.83
C VAL A 232 12.22 10.55 -1.30
N ALA A 233 12.02 11.72 -0.69
CA ALA A 233 11.88 11.83 0.77
C ALA A 233 10.68 11.01 1.30
N GLY A 234 9.52 11.11 0.64
CA GLY A 234 8.31 10.36 0.97
C GLY A 234 8.48 8.84 0.81
N SER A 235 9.24 8.37 -0.18
CA SER A 235 9.57 6.94 -0.32
C SER A 235 10.49 6.43 0.78
N ALA A 236 11.56 7.17 1.10
CA ALA A 236 12.51 6.80 2.15
C ALA A 236 11.85 6.74 3.53
N THR A 237 11.03 7.75 3.85
CA THR A 237 10.29 7.82 5.12
C THR A 237 9.24 6.71 5.26
N ARG A 238 8.54 6.35 4.18
CA ARG A 238 7.60 5.21 4.17
C ARG A 238 8.31 3.88 4.40
N ALA A 239 9.48 3.66 3.79
CA ALA A 239 10.28 2.47 4.07
C ALA A 239 10.64 2.37 5.56
N ALA A 240 11.06 3.48 6.18
CA ALA A 240 11.27 3.54 7.62
C ALA A 240 10.00 3.23 8.41
N PHE A 241 8.84 3.77 8.03
CA PHE A 241 7.56 3.46 8.68
C PHE A 241 7.16 1.99 8.56
N HIS A 242 7.32 1.37 7.38
CA HIS A 242 7.04 -0.06 7.19
C HIS A 242 7.92 -0.92 8.10
N ALA A 243 9.20 -0.57 8.24
CA ALA A 243 10.08 -1.23 9.21
C ALA A 243 9.56 -1.08 10.66
N THR A 244 8.98 0.07 11.03
CA THR A 244 8.37 0.25 12.35
C THR A 244 7.05 -0.52 12.55
N PHE A 245 6.35 -0.90 11.49
CA PHE A 245 5.11 -1.67 11.61
C PHE A 245 5.32 -3.17 11.59
N ALA A 246 6.41 -3.65 10.98
CA ALA A 246 6.77 -5.06 10.97
C ALA A 246 7.04 -5.59 12.40
N ARG A 247 6.55 -6.80 12.69
CA ARG A 247 6.76 -7.50 13.98
C ARG A 247 7.64 -8.73 13.89
N SER A 248 7.60 -9.45 12.77
CA SER A 248 8.20 -10.79 12.65
C SER A 248 8.92 -10.96 11.31
N ASP A 249 9.91 -10.11 11.04
CA ASP A 249 10.67 -10.08 9.78
C ASP A 249 9.78 -10.01 8.51
N ASN A 250 8.63 -9.36 8.64
CA ASN A 250 7.60 -9.28 7.60
C ASN A 250 7.53 -7.91 6.93
N MET A 251 8.64 -7.15 6.92
CA MET A 251 8.70 -5.81 6.33
C MET A 251 8.37 -5.82 4.83
N ALA A 252 8.83 -6.85 4.10
CA ALA A 252 8.55 -6.99 2.67
C ALA A 252 7.04 -7.16 2.40
N ASP A 253 6.35 -7.97 3.21
CA ASP A 253 4.90 -8.16 3.10
C ASP A 253 4.14 -6.87 3.43
N VAL A 254 4.49 -6.19 4.53
CA VAL A 254 3.90 -4.88 4.88
C VAL A 254 4.08 -3.87 3.74
N THR A 255 5.26 -3.82 3.13
CA THR A 255 5.55 -2.92 2.01
C THR A 255 4.74 -3.28 0.77
N ALA A 256 4.63 -4.58 0.45
CA ALA A 256 3.84 -5.04 -0.69
C ALA A 256 2.34 -4.72 -0.52
N LYS A 257 1.77 -4.92 0.67
CA LYS A 257 0.36 -4.58 0.94
C LYS A 257 0.14 -3.07 0.94
N ALA A 258 1.08 -2.30 1.48
CA ALA A 258 1.03 -0.84 1.41
C ALA A 258 1.07 -0.34 -0.05
N ALA A 259 1.81 -1.02 -0.95
CA ALA A 259 1.80 -0.71 -2.37
C ALA A 259 0.41 -0.98 -3.01
N SER A 260 -0.20 -2.15 -2.75
CA SER A 260 -1.56 -2.47 -3.21
C SER A 260 -2.59 -1.43 -2.72
N GLN A 261 -2.53 -1.08 -1.44
CA GLN A 261 -3.37 -0.03 -0.85
C GLN A 261 -3.13 1.32 -1.54
N GLY A 262 -1.87 1.69 -1.78
CA GLY A 262 -1.49 2.92 -2.46
C GLY A 262 -2.08 3.02 -3.87
N VAL A 263 -2.07 1.94 -4.65
CA VAL A 263 -2.70 1.90 -5.98
C VAL A 263 -4.20 2.18 -5.88
N LEU A 264 -4.91 1.52 -4.95
CA LEU A 264 -6.34 1.75 -4.75
C LEU A 264 -6.64 3.22 -4.40
N PHE A 265 -5.91 3.80 -3.46
CA PHE A 265 -6.12 5.18 -3.03
C PHE A 265 -5.77 6.18 -4.13
N HIS A 266 -4.72 5.90 -4.90
CA HIS A 266 -4.35 6.71 -6.06
C HIS A 266 -5.45 6.72 -7.14
N LEU A 267 -6.05 5.55 -7.44
CA LEU A 267 -7.17 5.46 -8.38
C LEU A 267 -8.39 6.24 -7.90
N ALA A 268 -8.74 6.10 -6.62
CA ALA A 268 -9.83 6.86 -6.01
C ALA A 268 -9.58 8.37 -6.11
N GLY A 269 -8.39 8.83 -5.71
CA GLY A 269 -8.01 10.24 -5.78
C GLY A 269 -7.97 10.79 -7.20
N SER A 270 -7.44 10.02 -8.15
CA SER A 270 -7.40 10.42 -9.56
C SER A 270 -8.80 10.59 -10.14
N THR A 271 -9.72 9.69 -9.79
CA THR A 271 -11.14 9.78 -10.19
C THR A 271 -11.79 11.04 -9.65
N LEU A 272 -11.57 11.34 -8.36
CA LEU A 272 -12.05 12.59 -7.74
C LEU A 272 -11.43 13.82 -8.40
N GLY A 273 -10.13 13.79 -8.71
CA GLY A 273 -9.41 14.85 -9.39
C GLY A 273 -9.96 15.14 -10.78
N MET A 274 -10.29 14.10 -11.56
CA MET A 274 -10.94 14.26 -12.86
C MET A 274 -12.32 14.91 -12.74
N GLY A 275 -13.12 14.49 -11.76
CA GLY A 275 -14.41 15.12 -11.46
C GLY A 275 -14.26 16.59 -11.08
N ALA A 276 -13.24 16.93 -10.27
CA ALA A 276 -12.92 18.31 -9.92
C ALA A 276 -12.50 19.12 -11.16
N CYS A 277 -11.68 18.58 -12.06
CA CYS A 277 -11.30 19.24 -13.30
C CYS A 277 -12.53 19.55 -14.17
N ALA A 278 -13.46 18.59 -14.29
CA ALA A 278 -14.68 18.76 -15.06
C ALA A 278 -15.60 19.85 -14.47
N ALA A 279 -15.67 19.96 -13.14
CA ALA A 279 -16.48 20.98 -12.46
C ALA A 279 -15.84 22.38 -12.47
N ILE A 280 -14.51 22.45 -12.36
CA ILE A 280 -13.76 23.71 -12.22
C ILE A 280 -13.49 24.36 -13.59
N GLY A 281 -13.27 23.54 -14.62
CA GLY A 281 -12.85 24.02 -15.94
C GLY A 281 -11.49 24.72 -15.87
N GLN A 282 -11.38 25.86 -16.55
CA GLN A 282 -10.14 26.65 -16.64
C GLN A 282 -10.07 27.82 -15.63
N SER A 283 -10.94 27.83 -14.63
CA SER A 283 -10.96 28.90 -13.63
C SER A 283 -9.78 28.76 -12.66
N THR A 284 -8.72 29.56 -12.87
CA THR A 284 -7.56 29.62 -11.98
C THR A 284 -7.90 29.89 -10.51
N PRO A 285 -8.76 30.87 -10.14
CA PRO A 285 -9.05 31.11 -8.72
C PRO A 285 -9.76 29.93 -8.06
N LEU A 286 -10.68 29.27 -8.77
CA LEU A 286 -11.38 28.09 -8.27
C LEU A 286 -10.44 26.88 -8.16
N ALA A 287 -9.51 26.72 -9.12
CA ALA A 287 -8.49 25.68 -9.05
C ALA A 287 -7.52 25.88 -7.89
N LEU A 288 -7.09 27.12 -7.62
CA LEU A 288 -6.26 27.43 -6.45
C LEU A 288 -7.03 27.18 -5.14
N ALA A 289 -8.30 27.56 -5.07
CA ALA A 289 -9.14 27.27 -3.90
C ALA A 289 -9.29 25.76 -3.66
N ALA A 290 -9.57 24.99 -4.72
CA ALA A 290 -9.65 23.54 -4.65
C ALA A 290 -8.30 22.90 -4.27
N LEU A 291 -7.20 23.39 -4.84
CA LEU A 291 -5.85 22.95 -4.50
C LEU A 291 -5.52 23.23 -3.04
N LEU A 292 -5.85 24.40 -2.51
CA LEU A 292 -5.64 24.75 -1.10
C LEU A 292 -6.48 23.85 -0.17
N GLY A 293 -7.73 23.56 -0.53
CA GLY A 293 -8.58 22.63 0.21
C GLY A 293 -8.01 21.21 0.24
N LEU A 294 -7.63 20.69 -0.94
CA LEU A 294 -7.02 19.36 -1.06
C LEU A 294 -5.67 19.27 -0.33
N SER A 295 -4.83 20.31 -0.44
CA SER A 295 -3.55 20.42 0.27
C SER A 295 -3.74 20.43 1.78
N SER A 296 -4.74 21.18 2.28
CA SER A 296 -5.07 21.21 3.70
C SER A 296 -5.47 19.83 4.22
N VAL A 297 -6.31 19.10 3.48
CA VAL A 297 -6.69 17.72 3.81
C VAL A 297 -5.48 16.79 3.74
N HIS A 298 -4.66 16.91 2.69
CA HIS A 298 -3.46 16.11 2.49
C HIS A 298 -2.45 16.29 3.64
N LEU A 299 -2.12 17.51 4.01
CA LEU A 299 -1.17 17.82 5.10
C LEU A 299 -1.74 17.39 6.46
N LEU A 300 -3.01 17.66 6.74
CA LEU A 300 -3.64 17.22 7.99
C LEU A 300 -3.65 15.69 8.09
N ALA A 301 -4.02 14.99 7.02
CA ALA A 301 -4.03 13.53 7.00
C ALA A 301 -2.60 12.97 7.14
N THR A 302 -1.62 13.57 6.49
CA THR A 302 -0.20 13.21 6.63
C THR A 302 0.28 13.37 8.07
N TRP A 303 -0.01 14.52 8.69
CA TRP A 303 0.29 14.77 10.09
C TRP A 303 -0.33 13.69 10.99
N ARG A 304 -1.63 13.43 10.84
CA ARG A 304 -2.35 12.40 11.61
C ARG A 304 -1.80 10.99 11.38
N ALA A 305 -1.36 10.67 10.16
CA ALA A 305 -0.71 9.40 9.85
C ALA A 305 0.60 9.25 10.63
N THR A 306 1.43 10.30 10.68
CA THR A 306 2.71 10.24 11.42
C THR A 306 2.55 10.03 12.93
N LEU A 307 1.45 10.49 13.52
CA LEU A 307 1.11 10.23 14.93
C LEU A 307 0.70 8.76 15.20
N CYS A 308 0.32 8.02 14.16
CA CYS A 308 0.00 6.60 14.25
C CYS A 308 1.23 5.70 14.07
N VAL A 309 2.37 6.27 13.65
CA VAL A 309 3.63 5.53 13.48
C VAL A 309 4.31 5.36 14.84
N PRO A 310 4.51 4.11 15.32
CA PRO A 310 5.18 3.84 16.58
C PRO A 310 6.58 4.43 16.63
N ALA A 311 6.97 4.97 17.78
CA ALA A 311 8.29 5.54 17.97
C ALA A 311 9.38 4.45 17.92
N THR A 312 10.43 4.66 17.12
CA THR A 312 11.71 3.93 17.22
C THR A 312 12.61 4.62 18.23
N LEU A 313 13.47 3.89 18.96
CA LEU A 313 14.42 4.49 19.90
C LEU A 313 15.38 5.44 19.16
N SER A 314 15.16 6.75 19.28
CA SER A 314 16.10 7.81 18.85
C SER A 314 16.65 8.51 20.09
N ARG A 315 17.80 9.23 19.98
CA ARG A 315 18.44 9.90 21.12
C ARG A 315 17.47 10.83 21.89
N ALA A 316 16.69 11.65 21.17
CA ALA A 316 15.68 12.52 21.78
C ALA A 316 14.56 11.76 22.53
N ARG A 317 14.33 10.48 22.20
CA ARG A 317 13.32 9.64 22.84
C ARG A 317 13.88 8.86 24.02
N VAL A 318 15.18 8.58 24.02
CA VAL A 318 15.90 8.12 25.22
C VAL A 318 15.82 9.20 26.29
N ASP A 319 15.98 10.47 25.93
CA ASP A 319 15.83 11.60 26.87
C ASP A 319 14.40 11.71 27.42
N LEU A 320 13.36 11.51 26.59
CA LEU A 320 11.97 11.46 27.05
C LEU A 320 11.70 10.29 28.01
N LEU A 321 12.24 9.10 27.73
CA LEU A 321 12.14 7.94 28.61
C LEU A 321 12.89 8.16 29.93
N LEU A 322 14.07 8.78 29.90
CA LEU A 322 14.84 9.14 31.10
C LEU A 322 14.16 10.23 31.94
N SER A 323 13.39 11.12 31.31
CA SER A 323 12.60 12.15 32.00
C SER A 323 11.27 11.64 32.58
N SER A 324 10.84 10.42 32.23
CA SER A 324 9.61 9.82 32.77
C SER A 324 9.84 9.24 34.18
N HIS A 325 8.86 9.38 35.06
CA HIS A 325 8.98 8.97 36.46
C HIS A 325 9.17 7.44 36.58
N PRO A 326 9.98 6.97 37.56
CA PRO A 326 10.19 5.54 37.78
C PRO A 326 8.89 4.89 38.24
N GLY A 327 8.18 4.24 37.30
CA GLY A 327 6.95 3.49 37.58
C GLY A 327 5.97 3.41 36.41
N GLU A 328 6.02 4.34 35.46
CA GLU A 328 5.07 4.40 34.35
C GLU A 328 5.83 4.46 33.01
N VAL A 329 6.16 3.30 32.45
CA VAL A 329 6.86 3.22 31.15
C VAL A 329 5.82 3.37 30.03
N PRO A 330 5.81 4.49 29.28
CA PRO A 330 4.82 4.72 28.23
C PRO A 330 5.05 3.78 27.03
N THR A 331 3.97 3.38 26.37
CA THR A 331 4.07 2.54 25.17
C THR A 331 4.70 3.33 24.00
N PRO A 332 5.35 2.68 23.03
CA PRO A 332 5.92 3.36 21.86
C PRO A 332 4.93 4.22 21.07
N LEU A 333 3.63 3.89 21.12
CA LEU A 333 2.56 4.67 20.49
C LEU A 333 2.17 5.90 21.33
N GLN A 334 2.21 5.81 22.66
CA GLN A 334 1.99 6.97 23.55
C GLN A 334 3.13 7.98 23.41
N VAL A 335 4.38 7.51 23.36
CA VAL A 335 5.55 8.37 23.09
C VAL A 335 5.42 9.03 21.71
N ALA A 336 5.04 8.27 20.68
CA ALA A 336 4.84 8.81 19.33
C ALA A 336 3.81 9.95 19.24
N ARG A 337 2.80 9.97 20.12
CA ARG A 337 1.79 11.03 20.20
C ARG A 337 2.21 12.24 21.03
N ARG A 338 3.12 12.03 22.00
CA ARG A 338 3.65 13.09 22.89
C ARG A 338 4.87 13.77 22.31
N GLU A 339 5.52 13.17 21.31
CA GLU A 339 6.60 13.79 20.55
C GLU A 339 6.11 15.08 19.90
N ILE A 340 6.62 16.21 20.40
CA ILE A 340 6.68 17.44 19.61
C ILE A 340 7.58 17.11 18.43
N ILE A 341 7.05 17.10 17.20
CA ILE A 341 7.84 16.87 15.99
C ILE A 341 8.77 18.08 15.84
N PRO A 342 10.07 18.00 16.20
CA PRO A 342 10.93 19.18 16.27
C PRO A 342 11.41 19.56 14.87
N GLU A 343 11.85 20.81 14.79
CA GLU A 343 12.19 21.63 13.63
C GLU A 343 12.82 20.92 12.42
N LEU A 344 12.52 21.48 11.23
CA LEU A 344 13.10 21.12 9.95
C LEU A 344 14.58 20.75 10.11
N PRO A 345 15.02 19.58 9.60
CA PRO A 345 16.39 19.14 9.77
C PRO A 345 17.33 20.22 9.22
N PRO A 346 18.34 20.66 9.99
CA PRO A 346 19.27 21.67 9.50
C PRO A 346 19.90 21.12 8.21
N LEU A 347 19.81 21.87 7.12
CA LEU A 347 20.54 21.61 5.89
C LEU A 347 22.03 21.69 6.24
N LYS A 348 22.62 20.56 6.63
CA LYS A 348 24.02 20.51 7.03
C LYS A 348 24.86 20.90 5.81
N ARG A 349 25.39 22.12 5.80
CA ARG A 349 26.40 22.57 4.83
C ARG A 349 27.55 21.57 4.88
N ARG A 350 27.78 20.84 3.79
CA ARG A 350 28.98 20.02 3.63
C ARG A 350 30.13 20.96 3.25
N GLY A 351 31.06 21.20 4.17
CA GLY A 351 32.36 21.82 3.86
C GLY A 351 32.86 22.83 4.88
N GLY A 352 33.42 22.34 5.99
CA GLY A 352 34.58 22.96 6.63
C GLY A 352 35.63 21.87 6.68
N ALA A 353 36.68 22.03 5.88
CA ALA A 353 37.84 21.15 5.85
C ALA A 353 38.51 21.08 7.22
N GLY A 354 39.32 20.04 7.43
CA GLY A 354 39.98 19.76 8.71
C GLY A 354 40.71 20.97 9.29
N ALA A 355 40.50 21.18 10.58
CA ALA A 355 41.47 21.85 11.43
C ALA A 355 42.06 20.77 12.35
N SER A 356 43.10 20.11 11.85
CA SER A 356 44.17 19.58 12.70
C SER A 356 45.01 20.77 13.19
N LEU A 357 44.96 21.04 14.48
CA LEU A 357 45.95 21.75 15.31
C LEU A 357 45.81 21.03 16.67
N VAL A 358 46.70 20.17 17.17
CA VAL A 358 48.15 20.30 17.45
C VAL A 358 48.53 21.66 18.02
N GLU A 359 49.15 21.60 19.20
CA GLU A 359 49.64 22.65 20.12
C GLU A 359 48.57 23.16 21.11
N GLY A 360 48.73 23.01 22.43
CA GLY A 360 49.82 22.47 23.26
C GLY A 360 49.33 22.23 24.69
#